data_AF-A0A370TW71-F1
#
_entry.id   AF-A0A370TW71-F1
#
_cell.length_a   1.000
_cell.length_b   1.000
_cell.length_c   1.000
_cell.angle_alpha   90.00
_cell.angle_beta   90.00
_cell.angle_gamma   90.00
#
_symmetry.space_group_name_H-M   'P 1'
#
loop_
_entity.id
_entity.type
_entity.pdbx_description
1 polymer ?
#
loop_
_entity_poly.entity_id
_entity_poly.type
_entity_poly.pdbx_seq_one_letter_code
_entity_poly.pdbx_strand_id
1 'polypeptide(L)'
;MNLPKLAFLVGAACLNIANAQVTSDTLWFLPGVPITRYAATVVVPAVSPGPGYHAVWPGLENNNAGFVYQSVISDSKGVGSWQFWVEYCCNPDYKANSIKVYPGDTITSVFTVDGGGIWTDAWSLVPGATGLAAGQKAQSGSTSNNFDSQGALTQAVLAIELQKGGKWDFGPIQWSNIAITASTTTSWCADSYAVMPEFQYSISGGTSSTSGGSTTCSYPSVLFKSP
;
A
#
# COMPACT_ATOMS: atom_id res chain seq x y z
N MET A 1 -26.43 12.38 -1.13
CA MET A 1 -26.66 10.98 -0.73
C MET A 1 -25.73 10.72 0.43
N ASN A 2 -26.26 10.59 1.66
CA ASN A 2 -25.44 10.35 2.85
C ASN A 2 -24.91 8.91 2.78
N LEU A 3 -23.60 8.75 2.51
CA LEU A 3 -22.96 7.46 2.73
C LEU A 3 -23.10 7.13 4.23
N PRO A 4 -23.53 5.90 4.59
CA PRO A 4 -23.50 5.49 5.98
C PRO A 4 -22.05 5.56 6.46
N LYS A 5 -21.84 6.07 7.67
CA LYS A 5 -20.55 5.98 8.38
C LYS A 5 -20.26 4.50 8.57
N LEU A 6 -19.55 3.91 7.61
CA LEU A 6 -19.03 2.56 7.70
C LEU A 6 -18.04 2.58 8.86
N ALA A 7 -18.34 1.84 9.93
CA ALA A 7 -17.35 1.54 10.94
C ALA A 7 -16.31 0.66 10.26
N PHE A 8 -15.21 1.26 9.82
CA PHE A 8 -14.06 0.53 9.28
C PHE A 8 -13.44 -0.25 10.44
N LEU A 9 -13.71 -1.55 10.48
CA LEU A 9 -12.82 -2.49 11.13
C LEU A 9 -11.52 -2.45 10.32
N VAL A 10 -10.47 -1.90 10.93
CA VAL A 10 -9.12 -1.92 10.38
C VAL A 10 -8.78 -3.37 10.08
N GLY A 11 -8.57 -3.69 8.80
CA GLY A 11 -7.83 -4.88 8.39
C GLY A 11 -6.38 -4.69 8.83
N ALA A 12 -6.09 -4.94 10.10
CA ALA A 12 -4.73 -4.91 10.63
C ALA A 12 -3.97 -6.05 9.94
N ALA A 13 -3.13 -5.70 8.98
CA ALA A 13 -2.43 -6.65 8.15
C ALA A 13 -1.07 -7.00 8.75
N CYS A 14 -1.07 -8.10 9.50
CA CYS A 14 -0.10 -9.16 9.27
C CYS A 14 1.37 -8.94 9.64
N LEU A 15 1.59 -8.57 10.90
CA LEU A 15 2.68 -9.23 11.63
C LEU A 15 2.05 -9.97 12.80
N ASN A 16 1.94 -11.30 12.67
CA ASN A 16 1.38 -12.16 13.71
C ASN A 16 2.25 -12.10 14.97
N ILE A 17 1.88 -11.24 15.90
CA ILE A 17 2.42 -11.23 17.26
C ILE A 17 1.24 -11.07 18.19
N ALA A 18 0.69 -12.21 18.61
CA ALA A 18 -0.28 -12.29 19.69
C ALA A 18 0.24 -11.46 20.87
N ASN A 19 -0.50 -10.40 21.23
CA ASN A 19 -0.24 -9.41 22.30
C ASN A 19 0.49 -8.10 21.93
N ALA A 20 0.72 -7.76 20.66
CA ALA A 20 1.22 -6.43 20.30
C ALA A 20 0.08 -5.43 20.06
N GLN A 21 0.17 -4.23 20.67
CA GLN A 21 -0.64 -3.07 20.27
C GLN A 21 -0.22 -2.71 18.83
N VAL A 22 -1.16 -2.81 17.89
CA VAL A 22 -1.01 -2.39 16.49
C VAL A 22 -1.81 -1.12 16.29
N THR A 23 -1.19 -0.10 15.72
CA THR A 23 -1.87 1.13 15.28
C THR A 23 -1.54 1.38 13.82
N SER A 24 -2.52 1.87 13.07
CA SER A 24 -2.37 2.12 11.64
C SER A 24 -2.88 3.50 11.25
N ASP A 25 -2.14 4.13 10.35
CA ASP A 25 -2.51 5.37 9.69
C ASP A 25 -2.72 5.09 8.20
N THR A 26 -3.97 5.20 7.75
CA THR A 26 -4.39 4.61 6.48
C THR A 26 -5.24 5.57 5.66
N LEU A 27 -4.99 5.58 4.34
CA LEU A 27 -5.80 6.21 3.31
C LEU A 27 -6.27 5.14 2.32
N TRP A 28 -7.59 5.07 2.12
CA TRP A 28 -8.22 4.18 1.15
C TRP A 28 -8.76 4.98 -0.03
N PHE A 29 -8.61 4.45 -1.23
CA PHE A 29 -9.32 4.84 -2.43
C PHE A 29 -10.45 3.84 -2.69
N LEU A 30 -11.66 4.34 -2.89
CA LEU A 30 -12.91 3.58 -2.73
C LEU A 30 -13.83 3.67 -3.96
N PRO A 31 -13.40 3.18 -5.15
CA PRO A 31 -14.18 3.28 -6.38
C PRO A 31 -15.58 2.65 -6.29
N GLY A 32 -15.85 1.83 -5.26
CA GLY A 32 -17.15 1.19 -5.01
C GLY A 32 -17.45 0.02 -5.96
N VAL A 33 -16.51 -0.30 -6.84
CA VAL A 33 -16.56 -1.38 -7.83
C VAL A 33 -15.21 -2.10 -7.87
N PRO A 34 -15.10 -3.28 -8.49
CA PRO A 34 -13.83 -4.00 -8.59
C PRO A 34 -12.72 -3.17 -9.22
N ILE A 35 -11.55 -3.22 -8.60
CA ILE A 35 -10.29 -2.69 -9.14
C ILE A 35 -9.68 -3.76 -10.04
N THR A 36 -9.12 -3.34 -11.17
CA THR A 36 -8.41 -4.22 -12.12
C THR A 36 -6.94 -3.89 -12.24
N ARG A 37 -6.56 -2.65 -11.88
CA ARG A 37 -5.17 -2.23 -11.79
C ARG A 37 -4.97 -1.20 -10.69
N TYR A 38 -3.88 -1.32 -9.94
CA TYR A 38 -3.44 -0.32 -8.99
C TYR A 38 -1.92 -0.15 -9.10
N ALA A 39 -1.44 1.08 -9.20
CA ALA A 39 -0.02 1.40 -9.14
C ALA A 39 0.23 2.47 -8.08
N ALA A 40 1.35 2.37 -7.38
CA ALA A 40 1.86 3.38 -6.48
C ALA A 40 3.39 3.30 -6.39
N THR A 41 4.03 4.46 -6.32
CA THR A 41 5.46 4.58 -6.03
C THR A 41 5.64 5.19 -4.64
N VAL A 42 6.50 4.60 -3.83
CA VAL A 42 6.88 5.11 -2.51
C VAL A 42 8.36 5.41 -2.45
N VAL A 43 8.71 6.49 -1.75
CA VAL A 43 10.09 6.74 -1.34
C VAL A 43 10.30 6.06 0.01
N VAL A 44 11.27 5.14 0.10
CA VAL A 44 11.64 4.48 1.36
C VAL A 44 12.04 5.56 2.37
N PRO A 45 11.37 5.65 3.53
CA PRO A 45 11.59 6.73 4.48
C PRO A 45 12.92 6.58 5.22
N ALA A 46 13.24 7.57 6.06
CA ALA A 46 14.26 7.39 7.07
C ALA A 46 13.93 6.18 7.96
N VAL A 47 14.95 5.65 8.64
CA VAL A 47 14.74 4.57 9.60
C VAL A 47 14.38 5.20 10.95
N SER A 48 13.36 4.64 11.62
CA SER A 48 13.01 5.07 12.98
C SER A 48 14.19 4.86 13.94
N PRO A 49 14.54 5.85 14.78
CA PRO A 49 15.48 5.64 15.89
C PRO A 49 14.83 4.96 17.10
N GLY A 50 13.50 4.84 17.12
CA GLY A 50 12.71 4.34 18.23
C GLY A 50 12.60 2.82 18.30
N PRO A 51 12.04 2.29 19.40
CA PRO A 51 11.70 0.88 19.52
C PRO A 51 10.48 0.52 18.68
N GLY A 52 10.16 -0.78 18.62
CA GLY A 52 8.99 -1.29 17.93
C GLY A 52 9.26 -1.62 16.47
N TYR A 53 8.20 -1.91 15.73
CA TYR A 53 8.28 -2.15 14.29
C TYR A 53 7.40 -1.17 13.55
N HIS A 54 7.83 -0.91 12.33
CA HIS A 54 7.24 0.03 11.41
C HIS A 54 7.05 -0.67 10.08
N ALA A 55 5.94 -0.40 9.43
CA ALA A 55 5.71 -0.81 8.05
C ALA A 55 5.06 0.33 7.28
N VAL A 56 5.39 0.39 5.99
CA VAL A 56 4.80 1.31 5.01
C VAL A 56 4.47 0.48 3.78
N TRP A 57 3.23 0.53 3.31
CA TRP A 57 2.79 -0.36 2.24
C TRP A 57 1.63 0.22 1.42
N PRO A 58 1.67 0.10 0.08
CA PRO A 58 0.46 0.11 -0.73
C PRO A 58 -0.14 -1.30 -0.79
N GLY A 59 -1.46 -1.40 -0.95
CA GLY A 59 -2.13 -2.69 -1.14
C GLY A 59 -3.51 -2.60 -1.74
N LEU A 60 -4.11 -3.77 -1.93
CA LEU A 60 -5.49 -3.97 -2.35
C LEU A 60 -6.24 -4.79 -1.30
N GLU A 61 -7.43 -4.33 -0.94
CA GLU A 61 -8.31 -5.02 0.00
C GLU A 61 -9.64 -5.41 -0.67
N ASN A 62 -10.26 -6.47 -0.16
CA ASN A 62 -11.65 -6.78 -0.46
C ASN A 62 -12.61 -5.89 0.35
N ASN A 63 -13.91 -5.92 0.03
CA ASN A 63 -14.91 -5.02 0.62
C ASN A 63 -15.04 -5.07 2.16
N ASN A 64 -14.66 -6.18 2.80
CA ASN A 64 -14.74 -6.32 4.26
C ASN A 64 -13.40 -6.12 4.96
N ALA A 65 -12.35 -5.72 4.24
CA ALA A 65 -10.97 -5.60 4.73
C ALA A 65 -10.45 -6.87 5.43
N GLY A 66 -10.99 -8.04 5.06
CA GLY A 66 -10.57 -9.34 5.62
C GLY A 66 -9.39 -9.97 4.89
N PHE A 67 -9.00 -9.41 3.75
CA PHE A 67 -7.87 -9.83 2.94
C PHE A 67 -7.13 -8.61 2.40
N VAL A 68 -5.80 -8.70 2.36
CA VAL A 68 -4.96 -7.70 1.70
C VAL A 68 -3.94 -8.38 0.79
N TYR A 69 -3.67 -7.76 -0.36
CA TYR A 69 -2.51 -8.03 -1.21
C TYR A 69 -1.65 -6.78 -1.33
N GLN A 70 -0.40 -6.83 -0.88
CA GLN A 70 0.40 -5.64 -0.55
C GLN A 70 1.89 -5.81 -0.85
N SER A 71 2.57 -4.67 -1.03
CA SER A 71 4.03 -4.61 -1.10
C SER A 71 4.57 -3.90 0.14
N VAL A 72 5.19 -4.65 1.03
CA VAL A 72 5.53 -4.18 2.38
C VAL A 72 6.97 -3.70 2.45
N ILE A 73 7.17 -2.47 2.91
CA ILE A 73 8.46 -1.98 3.42
C ILE A 73 8.38 -2.03 4.94
N SER A 74 9.22 -2.83 5.61
CA SER A 74 9.20 -2.92 7.07
C SER A 74 10.57 -3.23 7.67
N ASP A 75 10.79 -2.74 8.89
CA ASP A 75 11.97 -3.01 9.72
C ASP A 75 11.78 -4.21 10.68
N SER A 76 10.64 -4.90 10.60
CA SER A 76 10.28 -6.02 11.49
C SER A 76 11.22 -7.22 11.39
N LYS A 77 11.91 -7.38 10.26
CA LYS A 77 12.91 -8.42 10.02
C LYS A 77 14.34 -7.99 10.37
N GLY A 78 14.54 -6.78 10.90
CA GLY A 78 15.84 -6.27 11.33
C GLY A 78 15.74 -4.84 11.81
N VAL A 79 15.78 -4.63 13.14
CA VAL A 79 15.75 -3.31 13.77
C VAL A 79 16.78 -2.39 13.13
N GLY A 80 16.36 -1.20 12.74
CA GLY A 80 17.26 -0.22 12.12
C GLY A 80 17.51 -0.45 10.61
N SER A 81 16.81 -1.37 9.96
CA SER A 81 16.97 -1.64 8.53
C SER A 81 15.66 -1.96 7.83
N TRP A 82 15.33 -1.17 6.80
CA TRP A 82 14.18 -1.46 5.95
C TRP A 82 14.40 -2.70 5.09
N GLN A 83 13.37 -3.51 4.99
CA GLN A 83 13.26 -4.61 4.05
C GLN A 83 11.98 -4.48 3.24
N PHE A 84 12.02 -4.91 1.99
CA PHE A 84 10.88 -4.95 1.10
C PHE A 84 10.49 -6.38 0.75
N TRP A 85 9.19 -6.69 0.71
CA TRP A 85 8.66 -7.95 0.18
C TRP A 85 7.21 -7.79 -0.29
N VAL A 86 6.75 -8.73 -1.12
CA VAL A 86 5.32 -8.85 -1.46
C VAL A 86 4.64 -9.80 -0.47
N GLU A 87 3.43 -9.46 -0.04
CA GLU A 87 2.66 -10.23 0.93
C GLU A 87 1.17 -10.24 0.59
N TYR A 88 0.49 -11.35 0.88
CA TYR A 88 -0.97 -11.40 0.99
C TYR A 88 -1.37 -12.19 2.22
N CYS A 89 -2.48 -11.80 2.86
CA CYS A 89 -2.72 -12.20 4.24
C CYS A 89 -4.19 -12.03 4.71
N CYS A 90 -4.67 -12.67 5.79
CA CYS A 90 -4.00 -13.70 6.63
C CYS A 90 -4.54 -15.12 6.50
N ASN A 91 -5.53 -15.32 5.64
CA ASN A 91 -6.02 -16.65 5.35
C ASN A 91 -6.35 -16.76 3.85
N PRO A 92 -5.35 -17.11 3.01
CA PRO A 92 -3.99 -17.56 3.36
C PRO A 92 -3.03 -16.42 3.74
N ASP A 93 -1.94 -16.77 4.42
CA ASP A 93 -0.77 -15.90 4.66
C ASP A 93 0.40 -16.34 3.77
N TYR A 94 1.04 -15.37 3.12
CA TYR A 94 2.22 -15.57 2.29
C TYR A 94 3.11 -14.34 2.33
N LYS A 95 4.41 -14.58 2.41
CA LYS A 95 5.44 -13.54 2.35
C LYS A 95 6.53 -13.98 1.39
N ALA A 96 6.78 -13.18 0.36
CA ALA A 96 7.91 -13.39 -0.52
C ALA A 96 9.24 -13.21 0.24
N ASN A 97 10.33 -13.68 -0.38
CA ASN A 97 11.66 -13.40 0.12
C ASN A 97 11.89 -11.89 0.14
N SER A 98 12.38 -11.38 1.28
CA SER A 98 12.64 -9.96 1.41
C SER A 98 13.98 -9.57 0.79
N ILE A 99 14.04 -8.34 0.31
CA ILE A 99 15.27 -7.67 -0.10
C ILE A 99 15.53 -6.50 0.84
N LYS A 100 16.81 -6.17 1.04
CA LYS A 100 17.18 -4.98 1.79
C LYS A 100 16.95 -3.73 0.95
N VAL A 101 16.36 -2.72 1.56
CA VAL A 101 16.12 -1.40 0.94
C VAL A 101 16.63 -0.30 1.87
N TYR A 102 16.89 0.87 1.31
CA TYR A 102 17.57 1.96 2.00
C TYR A 102 16.75 3.25 1.92
N PRO A 103 16.87 4.14 2.92
CA PRO A 103 16.25 5.46 2.85
C PRO A 103 16.59 6.19 1.55
N GLY A 104 15.56 6.69 0.88
CA GLY A 104 15.64 7.37 -0.40
C GLY A 104 15.56 6.47 -1.63
N ASP A 105 15.57 5.13 -1.47
CA ASP A 105 15.19 4.24 -2.57
C ASP A 105 13.75 4.52 -2.99
N THR A 106 13.43 4.36 -4.26
CA THR A 106 12.04 4.40 -4.74
C THR A 106 11.58 3.02 -5.13
N ILE A 107 10.42 2.61 -4.62
CA ILE A 107 9.79 1.35 -4.98
C ILE A 107 8.47 1.65 -5.68
N THR A 108 8.30 1.11 -6.88
CA THR A 108 7.03 1.17 -7.60
C THR A 108 6.41 -0.22 -7.61
N SER A 109 5.18 -0.33 -7.14
CA SER A 109 4.36 -1.54 -7.19
C SER A 109 3.23 -1.36 -8.19
N VAL A 110 2.93 -2.40 -8.96
CA VAL A 110 1.86 -2.42 -9.96
C VAL A 110 1.10 -3.73 -9.82
N PHE A 111 -0.07 -3.63 -9.19
CA PHE A 111 -1.04 -4.70 -9.04
C PHE A 111 -1.94 -4.74 -10.28
N THR A 112 -2.04 -5.88 -10.96
CA THR A 112 -2.91 -6.09 -12.12
C THR A 112 -3.59 -7.45 -12.05
N VAL A 113 -4.86 -7.53 -12.43
CA VAL A 113 -5.56 -8.79 -12.66
C VAL A 113 -5.65 -9.10 -14.15
N ASP A 114 -5.41 -10.36 -14.52
CA ASP A 114 -5.64 -10.83 -15.88
C ASP A 114 -7.08 -11.30 -16.12
N GLY A 115 -7.39 -11.73 -17.33
CA GLY A 115 -8.73 -12.24 -17.68
C GLY A 115 -9.10 -13.57 -16.99
N GLY A 116 -8.14 -14.24 -16.34
CA GLY A 116 -8.33 -15.47 -15.57
C GLY A 116 -8.41 -15.25 -14.06
N GLY A 117 -8.43 -14.00 -13.59
CA GLY A 117 -8.49 -13.67 -12.17
C GLY A 117 -7.14 -13.75 -11.44
N ILE A 118 -6.03 -13.95 -12.16
CA ILE A 118 -4.69 -13.99 -11.56
C ILE A 118 -4.23 -12.56 -11.32
N TRP A 119 -4.06 -12.22 -10.05
CA TRP A 119 -3.44 -10.97 -9.64
C TRP A 119 -1.92 -11.10 -9.66
N THR A 120 -1.26 -10.05 -10.13
CA THR A 120 0.19 -9.92 -10.14
C THR A 120 0.58 -8.56 -9.58
N ASP A 121 1.46 -8.54 -8.59
CA ASP A 121 2.24 -7.37 -8.16
C ASP A 121 3.59 -7.43 -8.87
N ALA A 122 3.77 -6.57 -9.86
CA ALA A 122 5.04 -6.31 -10.49
C ALA A 122 5.69 -5.08 -9.85
N TRP A 123 6.88 -5.25 -9.28
CA TRP A 123 7.56 -4.19 -8.56
C TRP A 123 8.94 -3.87 -9.16
N SER A 124 9.37 -2.63 -8.97
CA SER A 124 10.70 -2.16 -9.32
C SER A 124 11.28 -1.28 -8.21
N LEU A 125 12.57 -1.42 -7.98
CA LEU A 125 13.36 -0.64 -7.05
C LEU A 125 14.41 0.15 -7.84
N VAL A 126 14.47 1.45 -7.56
CA VAL A 126 15.56 2.33 -8.00
C VAL A 126 16.30 2.82 -6.75
N PRO A 127 17.61 2.52 -6.61
CA PRO A 127 18.37 2.92 -5.44
C PRO A 127 18.47 4.43 -5.30
N GLY A 128 18.28 4.93 -4.09
CA GLY A 128 18.63 6.30 -3.71
C GLY A 128 20.12 6.43 -3.42
N ALA A 129 20.54 7.61 -2.97
CA ALA A 129 21.95 7.87 -2.63
C ALA A 129 22.52 6.87 -1.60
N THR A 130 21.74 6.55 -0.56
CA THR A 130 22.12 5.58 0.47
C THR A 130 22.28 4.16 -0.09
N GLY A 131 21.32 3.72 -0.91
CA GLY A 131 21.37 2.41 -1.56
C GLY A 131 22.55 2.29 -2.53
N LEU A 132 22.80 3.32 -3.35
CA LEU A 132 23.95 3.38 -4.25
C LEU A 132 25.28 3.32 -3.49
N ALA A 133 25.41 4.07 -2.39
CA ALA A 133 26.59 4.02 -1.53
C ALA A 133 26.81 2.64 -0.89
N ALA A 134 25.73 1.90 -0.63
CA ALA A 134 25.76 0.52 -0.15
C ALA A 134 25.95 -0.52 -1.27
N GLY A 135 26.16 -0.10 -2.52
CA GLY A 135 26.36 -0.99 -3.67
C GLY A 135 25.08 -1.64 -4.20
N GLN A 136 23.90 -1.19 -3.76
CA GLN A 136 22.61 -1.67 -4.26
C GLN A 136 22.44 -1.26 -5.72
N LYS A 137 21.85 -2.16 -6.51
CA LYS A 137 21.52 -1.93 -7.92
C LYS A 137 20.00 -1.87 -8.09
N ALA A 138 19.57 -1.23 -9.17
CA ALA A 138 18.18 -1.32 -9.58
C ALA A 138 17.80 -2.79 -9.81
N GLN A 139 16.62 -3.15 -9.35
CA GLN A 139 16.10 -4.52 -9.39
C GLN A 139 14.59 -4.48 -9.52
N SER A 140 14.02 -5.57 -10.00
CA SER A 140 12.58 -5.73 -10.19
C SER A 140 12.20 -7.18 -9.97
N GLY A 141 10.93 -7.41 -9.68
CA GLY A 141 10.38 -8.74 -9.54
C GLY A 141 8.88 -8.73 -9.67
N SER A 142 8.29 -9.90 -9.53
CA SER A 142 6.84 -10.04 -9.52
C SER A 142 6.41 -11.22 -8.65
N THR A 143 5.20 -11.16 -8.15
CA THR A 143 4.52 -12.28 -7.49
C THR A 143 3.12 -12.36 -8.08
N SER A 144 2.64 -13.56 -8.37
CA SER A 144 1.31 -13.77 -8.95
C SER A 144 0.55 -14.82 -8.16
N ASN A 145 -0.75 -14.60 -7.95
CA ASN A 145 -1.63 -15.57 -7.32
C ASN A 145 -3.10 -15.33 -7.71
N ASN A 146 -3.95 -16.34 -7.53
CA ASN A 146 -5.40 -16.22 -7.70
C ASN A 146 -6.05 -15.98 -6.33
N PHE A 147 -6.96 -15.01 -6.27
CA PHE A 147 -7.66 -14.61 -5.03
C PHE A 147 -9.19 -14.72 -5.16
N ASP A 148 -9.71 -15.56 -6.05
CA ASP A 148 -11.15 -15.70 -6.30
C ASP A 148 -11.94 -16.03 -5.02
N SER A 149 -11.32 -16.78 -4.09
CA SER A 149 -11.92 -17.12 -2.79
C SER A 149 -12.07 -15.93 -1.83
N GLN A 150 -11.37 -14.81 -2.08
CA GLN A 150 -11.40 -13.60 -1.26
C GLN A 150 -12.45 -12.59 -1.75
N GLY A 151 -13.07 -12.86 -2.91
CA GLY A 151 -13.96 -11.93 -3.59
C GLY A 151 -13.20 -10.83 -4.35
N ALA A 152 -13.96 -9.89 -4.90
CA ALA A 152 -13.37 -8.78 -5.64
C ALA A 152 -12.55 -7.86 -4.73
N LEU A 153 -11.37 -7.48 -5.19
CA LEU A 153 -10.57 -6.41 -4.59
C LEU A 153 -11.15 -5.07 -5.06
N THR A 154 -11.59 -4.24 -4.13
CA THR A 154 -12.42 -3.05 -4.40
C THR A 154 -11.87 -1.79 -3.75
N GLN A 155 -10.85 -1.94 -2.90
CA GLN A 155 -10.21 -0.84 -2.19
C GLN A 155 -8.71 -0.86 -2.50
N ALA A 156 -8.16 0.29 -2.88
CA ALA A 156 -6.71 0.48 -2.93
C ALA A 156 -6.31 1.27 -1.69
N VAL A 157 -5.20 0.89 -1.07
CA VAL A 157 -4.83 1.41 0.25
C VAL A 157 -3.37 1.83 0.27
N LEU A 158 -3.11 2.94 0.98
CA LEU A 158 -1.80 3.40 1.39
C LEU A 158 -1.79 3.44 2.91
N ALA A 159 -0.81 2.79 3.54
CA ALA A 159 -0.81 2.64 4.98
C ALA A 159 0.57 2.77 5.61
N ILE A 160 0.56 3.19 6.86
CA ILE A 160 1.62 3.02 7.85
C ILE A 160 1.08 2.08 8.93
N GLU A 161 1.88 1.12 9.34
CA GLU A 161 1.57 0.24 10.47
C GLU A 161 2.67 0.33 11.52
N LEU A 162 2.27 0.51 12.78
CA LEU A 162 3.16 0.60 13.94
C LEU A 162 2.83 -0.55 14.88
N GLN A 163 3.85 -1.27 15.33
CA GLN A 163 3.68 -2.40 16.23
C GLN A 163 4.65 -2.39 17.39
N LYS A 164 4.29 -3.10 18.47
CA LYS A 164 5.14 -3.29 19.66
C LYS A 164 5.66 -1.96 20.24
N GLY A 165 4.80 -0.95 20.26
CA GLY A 165 5.15 0.39 20.74
C GLY A 165 5.93 1.25 19.74
N GLY A 166 5.94 0.87 18.46
CA GLY A 166 6.45 1.68 17.35
C GLY A 166 5.81 3.06 17.31
N LYS A 167 6.56 4.03 16.82
CA LYS A 167 6.13 5.44 16.70
C LYS A 167 6.44 5.95 15.32
N TRP A 168 5.56 6.78 14.80
CA TRP A 168 5.84 7.49 13.56
C TRP A 168 6.78 8.67 13.82
N ASP A 169 8.09 8.40 13.79
CA ASP A 169 9.17 9.36 14.00
C ASP A 169 10.22 9.34 12.86
N PHE A 170 9.94 8.60 11.79
CA PHE A 170 10.77 8.49 10.58
C PHE A 170 10.44 9.54 9.50
N GLY A 171 9.68 10.57 9.87
CA GLY A 171 9.32 11.68 8.99
C GLY A 171 8.20 11.33 7.99
N PRO A 172 7.87 12.26 7.09
CA PRO A 172 6.73 12.12 6.19
C PRO A 172 6.93 11.03 5.14
N ILE A 173 5.84 10.39 4.72
CA ILE A 173 5.84 9.36 3.65
C ILE A 173 5.30 9.94 2.36
N GLN A 174 6.15 9.94 1.33
CA GLN A 174 5.80 10.42 0.00
C GLN A 174 5.41 9.26 -0.91
N TRP A 175 4.18 9.31 -1.39
CA TRP A 175 3.63 8.47 -2.45
C TRP A 175 3.49 9.26 -3.74
N SER A 176 3.72 8.63 -4.88
CA SER A 176 3.59 9.25 -6.20
C SER A 176 3.12 8.24 -7.25
N ASN A 177 2.77 8.75 -8.44
CA ASN A 177 2.35 7.93 -9.59
C ASN A 177 1.19 6.98 -9.24
N ILE A 178 0.27 7.45 -8.39
CA ILE A 178 -0.84 6.65 -7.92
C ILE A 178 -1.85 6.57 -9.06
N ALA A 179 -2.16 5.36 -9.53
CA ALA A 179 -3.12 5.14 -10.59
C ALA A 179 -3.96 3.91 -10.33
N ILE A 180 -5.27 4.07 -10.28
CA ILE A 180 -6.22 3.00 -9.94
C ILE A 180 -7.24 2.91 -11.05
N THR A 181 -7.30 1.76 -11.70
CA THR A 181 -8.28 1.43 -12.75
C THR A 181 -9.35 0.54 -12.15
N ALA A 182 -10.61 0.96 -12.28
CA ALA A 182 -11.76 0.26 -11.76
C ALA A 182 -12.80 0.00 -12.86
N SER A 183 -13.55 -1.09 -12.73
CA SER A 183 -14.52 -1.59 -13.72
C SER A 183 -15.82 -0.77 -13.72
N THR A 184 -15.71 0.51 -14.04
CA THR A 184 -16.82 1.47 -14.14
C THR A 184 -16.53 2.52 -15.21
N THR A 185 -17.56 3.07 -15.82
CA THR A 185 -17.44 4.22 -16.73
C THR A 185 -17.65 5.57 -16.04
N THR A 186 -17.98 5.57 -14.74
CA THR A 186 -18.21 6.79 -13.96
C THR A 186 -16.92 7.28 -13.33
N SER A 187 -16.66 8.60 -13.41
CA SER A 187 -15.54 9.22 -12.70
C SER A 187 -15.76 9.19 -11.18
N TRP A 188 -14.69 8.91 -10.43
CA TRP A 188 -14.76 8.74 -8.98
C TRP A 188 -13.64 9.48 -8.22
N CYS A 189 -12.71 10.18 -8.88
CA CYS A 189 -11.46 10.60 -8.21
C CYS A 189 -11.59 11.70 -7.14
N ALA A 190 -12.66 12.51 -7.16
CA ALA A 190 -12.76 13.69 -6.29
C ALA A 190 -13.22 13.37 -4.86
N ASP A 191 -14.10 12.37 -4.69
CA ASP A 191 -14.84 12.15 -3.43
C ASP A 191 -14.80 10.70 -2.95
N SER A 192 -13.91 9.89 -3.52
CA SER A 192 -13.89 8.43 -3.36
C SER A 192 -12.61 7.99 -2.65
N TYR A 193 -12.33 8.63 -1.51
CA TYR A 193 -11.31 8.17 -0.60
C TYR A 193 -11.77 8.36 0.85
N ALA A 194 -11.25 7.52 1.73
CA ALA A 194 -11.44 7.60 3.17
C ALA A 194 -10.08 7.63 3.85
N VAL A 195 -10.04 8.23 5.04
CA VAL A 195 -8.83 8.40 5.82
C VAL A 195 -9.16 8.14 7.28
N MET A 196 -8.24 7.51 8.01
CA MET A 196 -8.31 7.38 9.46
C MET A 196 -8.48 8.75 10.15
N PRO A 197 -9.27 8.85 11.22
CA PRO A 197 -9.39 10.10 11.98
C PRO A 197 -8.03 10.63 12.44
N GLU A 198 -7.89 11.95 12.53
CA GLU A 198 -6.70 12.65 13.04
C GLU A 198 -5.43 12.54 12.17
N PHE A 199 -5.39 11.60 11.23
CA PHE A 199 -4.31 11.42 10.25
C PHE A 199 -4.06 12.67 9.41
N GLN A 200 -2.84 13.21 9.47
CA GLN A 200 -2.46 14.39 8.71
C GLN A 200 -1.88 14.00 7.34
N TYR A 201 -2.57 14.41 6.27
CA TYR A 201 -2.15 14.11 4.91
C TYR A 201 -2.32 15.31 3.95
N SER A 202 -1.85 15.15 2.73
CA SER A 202 -2.25 15.95 1.58
C SER A 202 -2.24 15.11 0.32
N ILE A 203 -3.20 15.37 -0.57
CA ILE A 203 -3.35 14.71 -1.86
C ILE A 203 -3.36 15.76 -2.97
N SER A 204 -2.57 15.56 -4.03
CA SER A 204 -2.45 16.53 -5.13
C SER A 204 -3.49 16.33 -6.22
N GLY A 205 -4.78 16.43 -5.86
CA GLY A 205 -5.90 16.29 -6.79
C GLY A 205 -5.94 14.92 -7.49
N GLY A 206 -7.00 14.69 -8.28
CA GLY A 206 -7.19 13.44 -9.02
C GLY A 206 -7.76 13.70 -10.40
N THR A 207 -7.18 13.10 -11.43
CA THR A 207 -7.69 13.17 -12.80
C THR A 207 -8.24 11.80 -13.22
N SER A 208 -9.44 11.77 -13.81
CA SER A 208 -10.03 10.56 -14.36
C SER A 208 -9.80 10.45 -15.87
N SER A 209 -9.58 9.22 -16.34
CA SER A 209 -9.70 8.85 -17.76
C SER A 209 -10.54 7.58 -17.89
N THR A 210 -11.47 7.57 -18.84
CA THR A 210 -12.38 6.44 -19.06
C THR A 210 -12.13 5.83 -20.43
N SER A 211 -11.94 4.52 -20.49
CA SER A 211 -11.73 3.76 -21.73
C SER A 211 -12.13 2.30 -21.53
N GLY A 212 -12.72 1.67 -22.56
CA GLY A 212 -12.98 0.23 -22.58
C GLY A 212 -13.84 -0.29 -21.43
N GLY A 213 -14.79 0.51 -20.93
CA GLY A 213 -15.66 0.13 -19.80
C GLY A 213 -15.05 0.36 -18.41
N SER A 214 -13.83 0.89 -18.34
CA SER A 214 -13.10 1.14 -17.10
C SER A 214 -12.72 2.60 -16.95
N THR A 215 -12.57 3.05 -15.70
CA THR A 215 -12.14 4.40 -15.36
C THR A 215 -10.91 4.31 -14.50
N THR A 216 -9.86 5.01 -14.92
CA THR A 216 -8.63 5.18 -14.16
C THR A 216 -8.61 6.53 -13.47
N CYS A 217 -8.45 6.53 -12.16
CA CYS A 217 -8.13 7.72 -11.38
C CYS A 217 -6.64 7.79 -11.11
N SER A 218 -6.04 8.93 -11.42
CA SER A 218 -4.61 9.19 -11.22
C SER A 218 -4.41 10.35 -10.25
N TYR A 219 -3.58 10.13 -9.25
CA TYR A 219 -3.16 11.13 -8.27
C TYR A 219 -1.65 11.30 -8.40
N PRO A 220 -1.14 12.50 -8.73
CA PRO A 220 0.30 12.74 -8.87
C PRO A 220 1.07 12.40 -7.60
N SER A 221 0.51 12.73 -6.44
CA SER A 221 1.13 12.50 -5.14
C SER A 221 0.15 12.47 -3.97
N VAL A 222 0.50 11.67 -2.96
CA VAL A 222 -0.06 11.70 -1.62
C VAL A 222 1.10 11.81 -0.63
N LEU A 223 0.98 12.71 0.34
CA LEU A 223 1.97 12.91 1.40
C LEU A 223 1.31 12.63 2.74
N PHE A 224 1.85 11.66 3.48
CA PHE A 224 1.53 11.43 4.88
C PHE A 224 2.47 12.30 5.71
N LYS A 225 1.91 13.23 6.50
CA LYS A 225 2.69 14.31 7.13
C LYS A 225 3.11 13.97 8.56
N SER A 226 2.16 13.52 9.36
CA SER A 226 2.33 13.16 10.77
C SER A 226 1.15 12.30 11.22
N PRO A 227 1.29 11.58 12.35
CA PRO A 227 0.13 11.07 13.07
C PRO A 227 -0.80 12.22 13.48
#